data_AF-A0A5C7SED0-F1
#
_entry.id   AF-A0A5C7SED0-F1
#
_cell.length_a   1.000
_cell.length_b   1.000
_cell.length_c   1.000
_cell.angle_alpha   90.00
_cell.angle_beta   90.00
_cell.angle_gamma   90.00
#
_symmetry.space_group_name_H-M   'P 1'
#
loop_
_entity.id
_entity.type
_entity.pdbx_description
1 polymer ?
#
loop_
_entity_poly.entity_id
_entity_poly.type
_entity_poly.pdbx_seq_one_letter_code
_entity_poly.pdbx_strand_id
1 'polypeptide(L)' 'MRVKKKITPHSLRHSYATHLIEQGVDLLEVQKILGHHSILTTARYTHLTSHTAESARERIDALMQRFTLDWGAVR' A
#
# COMPACT_ATOMS: atom_id res chain seq x y z
N MET A 1 2.66 25.88 21.25
CA MET A 1 4.09 25.50 21.05
C MET A 1 4.19 24.47 19.93
N ARG A 2 4.76 24.83 18.77
CA ARG A 2 5.09 23.84 17.74
C ARG A 2 6.34 23.09 18.19
N VAL A 3 6.18 21.83 18.59
CA VAL A 3 7.31 20.93 18.83
C VAL A 3 8.10 20.84 17.52
N LYS A 4 9.28 21.45 17.45
CA LYS A 4 10.18 21.31 16.31
C LYS A 4 10.70 19.87 16.29
N LYS A 5 9.94 18.97 15.65
CA LYS A 5 10.41 17.60 15.39
C LYS A 5 11.74 17.73 14.63
N LYS A 6 12.79 17.05 15.10
CA LYS A 6 14.08 17.02 14.40
C LYS A 6 13.85 16.39 13.03
N ILE A 7 13.92 17.21 11.98
CA ILE A 7 13.89 16.72 10.60
C ILE A 7 15.28 16.17 10.31
N THR A 8 15.31 14.89 9.93
CA THR A 8 16.52 14.22 9.49
C THR A 8 16.33 13.71 8.07
N PRO A 9 17.41 13.39 7.33
CA PRO A 9 17.29 12.72 6.03
C PRO A 9 16.44 11.44 6.09
N HIS A 10 16.49 10.72 7.22
CA HIS A 10 15.66 9.55 7.46
C HIS A 10 14.17 9.92 7.58
N SER A 11 13.83 11.03 8.24
CA SER A 11 12.46 11.54 8.33
C SER A 11 11.88 11.88 6.94
N LEU A 12 12.68 12.48 6.06
CA LEU A 12 12.28 12.79 4.69
C LEU A 12 12.06 11.52 3.86
N ARG A 13 12.97 10.53 3.96
CA ARG A 13 12.81 9.22 3.34
C ARG A 13 11.51 8.55 3.81
N HIS A 14 11.21 8.64 5.11
CA HIS A 14 9.98 8.11 5.66
C HIS A 14 8.73 8.78 5.08
N SER A 15 8.70 10.11 5.04
CA SER A 15 7.57 10.85 4.45
C SER A 15 7.37 10.54 2.98
N TYR A 16 8.45 10.42 2.20
CA TYR A 16 8.38 10.07 0.79
C TYR A 16 7.81 8.66 0.57
N ALA A 17 8.32 7.67 1.31
CA ALA A 17 7.83 6.30 1.22
C ALA A 17 6.35 6.15 1.63
N THR A 18 5.94 6.80 2.72
CA THR A 18 4.53 6.82 3.15
C THR A 18 3.64 7.42 2.07
N HIS A 19 4.03 8.55 1.48
CA HIS A 19 3.21 9.21 0.47
C HIS A 19 3.05 8.36 -0.80
N LEU A 20 4.09 7.67 -1.25
CA LEU A 20 3.98 6.75 -2.39
C LEU A 20 2.94 5.65 -2.14
N ILE A 21 2.95 5.04 -0.95
CA ILE A 21 2.02 3.95 -0.62
C ILE A 21 0.59 4.49 -0.42
N GLU A 22 0.44 5.69 0.16
CA GLU A 22 -0.86 6.38 0.24
C GLU A 22 -1.46 6.67 -1.14
N GLN A 23 -0.62 6.97 -2.14
CA GLN A 23 -1.05 7.14 -3.54
C GLN A 23 -1.27 5.80 -4.27
N GLY A 24 -1.16 4.66 -3.58
CA GLY A 24 -1.40 3.32 -4.13
C GLY A 24 -0.23 2.73 -4.92
N VAL A 25 0.98 3.27 -4.76
CA VAL A 25 2.20 2.65 -5.33
C VAL A 25 2.48 1.35 -4.59
N ASP A 26 2.74 0.29 -5.36
CA ASP A 26 3.00 -1.04 -4.81
C ASP A 26 4.27 -1.06 -3.94
N LEU A 27 4.26 -1.91 -2.91
CA LEU A 27 5.34 -2.00 -1.93
C LEU A 27 6.66 -2.45 -2.57
N LEU A 28 6.61 -3.30 -3.59
CA LEU A 28 7.80 -3.73 -4.34
C LEU A 28 8.40 -2.58 -5.15
N GLU A 29 7.56 -1.72 -5.73
CA GLU A 29 8.01 -0.53 -6.44
C GLU A 29 8.64 0.48 -5.47
N VAL A 30 8.02 0.71 -4.31
CA VAL A 30 8.60 1.56 -3.26
C VAL A 30 9.94 0.98 -2.77
N GLN A 31 10.07 -0.34 -2.62
CA GLN A 31 11.33 -0.98 -2.25
C GLN A 31 12.43 -0.66 -3.28
N LYS A 32 12.14 -0.79 -4.58
CA LYS A 32 13.08 -0.50 -5.66
C LYS A 32 13.49 0.97 -5.68
N ILE A 33 12.52 1.88 -5.57
CA ILE A 33 12.73 3.33 -5.54
C ILE A 33 13.66 3.74 -4.37
N LEU A 34 13.50 3.10 -3.21
CA LEU A 34 14.30 3.39 -2.01
C LEU A 34 15.63 2.63 -1.95
N GLY A 35 15.87 1.68 -2.88
CA GLY A 35 17.06 0.84 -2.89
C GLY A 35 17.17 -0.08 -1.66
N HIS A 36 16.03 -0.50 -1.09
CA HIS A 36 16.05 -1.38 0.08
C HIS A 36 16.40 -2.81 -0.34
N HIS A 37 17.47 -3.34 0.25
CA HIS A 37 17.91 -4.72 0.03
C HIS A 37 16.92 -5.76 0.58
N SER A 38 16.12 -5.39 1.60
CA SER A 38 15.13 -6.26 2.22
C SER A 38 13.73 -5.64 2.13
N ILE A 39 12.77 -6.44 1.66
CA ILE A 39 11.35 -6.07 1.67
C ILE A 39 10.85 -5.80 3.09
N LEU A 40 11.42 -6.45 4.11
CA LEU A 40 11.05 -6.24 5.52
C LEU A 40 11.31 -4.79 5.97
N THR A 41 12.33 -4.12 5.40
CA THR A 41 12.62 -2.71 5.68
C THR A 41 11.52 -1.81 5.13
N THR A 42 10.95 -2.15 3.97
CA THR A 42 9.85 -1.42 3.34
C THR A 42 8.49 -1.78 3.96
N ALA A 43 8.31 -3.02 4.42
CA ALA A 43 7.09 -3.48 5.09
C ALA A 43 6.74 -2.66 6.33
N ARG A 44 7.70 -1.98 6.96
CA ARG A 44 7.43 -1.04 8.06
C ARG A 44 6.43 0.08 7.67
N TYR A 45 6.32 0.40 6.38
CA TYR A 45 5.40 1.42 5.89
C TYR A 45 3.96 0.93 5.68
N THR A 46 3.71 -0.39 5.64
CA THR A 46 2.36 -0.92 5.40
C THR A 46 1.42 -0.70 6.58
N HIS A 47 1.95 -0.64 7.81
CA HIS A 47 1.17 -0.30 9.00
C HIS A 47 0.58 1.11 8.98
N LEU A 48 1.10 1.99 8.11
CA LEU A 48 0.65 3.38 7.96
C LEU A 48 -0.49 3.51 6.95
N THR A 49 -0.79 2.45 6.20
CA THR A 49 -1.76 2.47 5.10
C THR A 49 -2.80 1.37 5.32
N SER A 50 -3.68 1.57 6.30
CA SER A 50 -4.93 0.78 6.40
C SER A 50 -5.85 0.98 5.17
N HIS A 51 -5.65 2.06 4.42
CA HIS A 51 -6.45 2.45 3.26
C HIS A 51 -6.27 1.55 2.01
N THR A 52 -5.12 0.88 1.85
CA THR A 52 -4.86 0.05 0.67
C THR A 52 -5.60 -1.28 0.69
N ALA A 53 -5.90 -1.83 1.88
CA ALA A 53 -6.64 -3.09 2.01
C ALA A 53 -8.12 -2.95 1.61
N GLU A 54 -8.74 -1.82 1.93
CA GLU A 54 -10.12 -1.52 1.59
C GLU A 54 -10.30 -1.36 0.07
N SER A 55 -9.41 -0.59 -0.58
CA SER A 55 -9.42 -0.41 -2.04
C SER A 55 -9.15 -1.70 -2.82
N ALA A 56 -8.35 -2.63 -2.28
CA ALA A 56 -8.10 -3.91 -2.93
C ALA A 56 -9.36 -4.79 -2.93
N ARG A 57 -10.08 -4.82 -1.79
CA ARG A 57 -11.32 -5.59 -1.64
C ARG A 57 -12.42 -5.06 -2.55
N GLU A 58 -12.60 -3.75 -2.61
CA GLU A 58 -13.58 -3.12 -3.52
C GLU A 58 -13.29 -3.43 -4.99
N ARG A 59 -12.01 -3.41 -5.40
CA ARG A 59 -11.61 -3.75 -6.77
C ARG A 59 -11.83 -5.23 -7.09
N ILE A 60 -11.54 -6.12 -6.15
CA ILE A 60 -11.81 -7.56 -6.30
C ILE A 60 -13.32 -7.79 -6.39
N ASP A 61 -14.10 -7.21 -5.50
CA ASP A 61 -15.57 -7.35 -5.51
C ASP A 61 -16.17 -6.81 -6.82
N ALA A 62 -15.71 -5.66 -7.32
CA ALA A 62 -16.14 -5.11 -8.61
C ALA A 62 -15.77 -6.02 -9.79
N LEU A 63 -14.59 -6.64 -9.75
CA LEU A 63 -14.14 -7.57 -10.78
C LEU A 63 -14.94 -8.88 -10.73
N MET A 64 -15.25 -9.38 -9.53
CA MET A 64 -16.04 -10.60 -9.33
C MET A 64 -17.50 -10.42 -9.71
N GLN A 65 -18.10 -9.25 -9.45
CA GLN A 65 -19.48 -8.93 -9.87
C GLN A 65 -19.65 -8.89 -11.39
N ARG A 66 -18.58 -8.60 -12.14
CA ARG A 66 -18.58 -8.61 -13.61
C ARG A 66 -18.62 -10.03 -14.21
N PHE A 67 -18.26 -11.03 -13.42
CA PHE A 67 -18.40 -12.43 -13.78
C PHE A 67 -19.56 -13.03 -12.98
N THR A 68 -20.80 -12.69 -13.33
CA THR A 68 -21.98 -13.50 -12.95
C THR A 68 -21.84 -14.87 -13.63
N LEU A 69 -21.04 -15.76 -13.03
CA LEU A 69 -21.04 -17.17 -13.35
C LEU A 69 -22.35 -17.72 -12.82
N ASP A 70 -23.33 -17.87 -13.71
CA ASP A 70 -24.41 -18.83 -13.50
C ASP A 70 -23.73 -20.19 -13.42
N TRP A 71 -23.42 -20.63 -12.19
CA TRP A 71 -23.19 -22.03 -11.93
C TRP A 71 -24.53 -22.70 -12.16
N GLY A 72 -24.83 -22.96 -13.43
CA GLY A 72 -26.04 -23.62 -13.87
C GLY A 72 -26.22 -24.82 -12.98
N ALA A 73 -27.37 -24.82 -12.28
CA ALA A 73 -27.71 -25.79 -11.26
C ALA A 73 -27.26 -27.18 -11.68
N VAL A 74 -26.16 -27.65 -11.08
CA VAL A 74 -25.74 -29.04 -11.22
C VAL A 74 -26.77 -29.83 -10.44
N ARG A 75 -27.77 -30.32 -11.18
CA ARG A 75 -28.73 -31.32 -10.71
C ARG A 75 -28.01 -32.60 -10.31
#